data_AF-A0A433P6I5-F1
#
_entry.id   AF-A0A433P6I5-F1
#
_cell.length_a   1.000
_cell.length_b   1.000
_cell.length_c   1.000
_cell.angle_alpha   90.00
_cell.angle_beta   90.00
_cell.angle_gamma   90.00
#
_symmetry.space_group_name_H-M   'P 1'
#
loop_
_entity.id
_entity.type
_entity.pdbx_description
1 polymer ?
#
loop_
_entity_poly.entity_id
_entity_poly.type
_entity_poly.pdbx_seq_one_letter_code
_entity_poly.pdbx_strand_id
1 'polypeptide(L)'
;PAHPSQYDWSRHYPAFFPPTQEEDAKNEPSGSIDIMNERTEAGKKVEFADIGCGYGGLLIALAPLFPQTLMLGMEIRVKVEAYVDERIKALRIHQPGQYQNVSIIRMNAMKFLPNFFEKAQTLLAEYAYVLRVGGILYTITDVKDLHEWMAADPVVTHVREATEEGKKVARNQGQKYLACYYRVEDPQEQQTNA
;
A
#
# COMPACT_ATOMS: atom_id res chain seq x y z
N PRO A 1 9.24 12.10 -3.57
CA PRO A 1 9.97 12.27 -4.85
C PRO A 1 9.29 13.41 -5.63
N ALA A 2 9.73 13.74 -6.85
CA ALA A 2 8.89 14.55 -7.76
C ALA A 2 8.00 13.67 -8.67
N HIS A 3 8.36 12.41 -8.89
CA HIS A 3 7.60 11.42 -9.67
C HIS A 3 7.84 9.99 -9.14
N PRO A 4 6.91 9.00 -9.29
CA PRO A 4 7.07 7.64 -8.74
C PRO A 4 8.33 6.90 -9.21
N SER A 5 8.69 7.06 -10.49
CA SER A 5 9.86 6.39 -11.08
C SER A 5 11.20 6.89 -10.51
N GLN A 6 11.19 7.96 -9.71
CA GLN A 6 12.35 8.50 -9.00
C GLN A 6 12.44 8.03 -7.55
N TYR A 7 11.54 7.15 -7.09
CA TYR A 7 11.63 6.60 -5.73
C TYR A 7 12.48 5.33 -5.70
N ASP A 8 13.62 5.41 -5.02
CA ASP A 8 14.54 4.30 -4.80
C ASP A 8 13.93 3.28 -3.81
N TRP A 9 13.41 2.18 -4.36
CA TRP A 9 12.85 1.07 -3.59
C TRP A 9 13.91 0.06 -3.09
N SER A 10 15.18 0.18 -3.49
CA SER A 10 16.22 -0.80 -3.12
C SER A 10 16.47 -0.87 -1.62
N ARG A 11 16.46 0.29 -0.95
CA ARG A 11 16.57 0.44 0.51
C ARG A 11 15.46 -0.29 1.27
N HIS A 12 14.26 -0.34 0.68
CA HIS A 12 13.09 -0.98 1.28
C HIS A 12 13.09 -2.50 1.03
N TYR A 13 13.49 -2.94 -0.16
CA TYR A 13 13.38 -4.34 -0.61
C TYR A 13 14.69 -4.85 -1.26
N PRO A 14 15.83 -4.90 -0.55
CA PRO A 14 17.13 -5.15 -1.15
C PRO A 14 17.25 -6.52 -1.84
N ALA A 15 16.49 -7.53 -1.42
CA ALA A 15 16.43 -8.84 -2.08
C ALA A 15 15.68 -8.84 -3.43
N PHE A 16 14.94 -7.77 -3.74
CA PHE A 16 14.20 -7.59 -5.00
C PHE A 16 14.83 -6.56 -5.94
N PHE A 17 15.79 -5.78 -5.44
CA PHE A 17 16.59 -4.81 -6.20
C PHE A 17 18.07 -4.95 -5.79
N PRO A 18 18.73 -6.07 -6.17
CA PRO A 18 20.17 -6.21 -5.96
C PRO A 18 20.92 -5.10 -6.74
N PRO A 19 22.06 -4.61 -6.23
CA PRO A 19 22.87 -3.62 -6.95
C PRO A 19 23.36 -4.20 -8.28
N THR A 20 23.28 -3.41 -9.35
CA THR A 20 23.86 -3.76 -10.66
C THR A 20 25.38 -3.83 -10.58
N GLN A 21 25.97 -4.90 -11.13
CA GLN A 21 27.42 -5.11 -11.17
C GLN A 21 28.09 -4.31 -12.31
N GLU A 22 27.89 -2.99 -12.33
CA GLU A 22 28.40 -2.11 -13.40
C GLU A 22 29.63 -1.27 -13.00
N GLU A 23 29.96 -1.14 -11.70
CA GLU A 23 31.08 -0.30 -11.26
C GLU A 23 32.46 -1.00 -11.25
N ASP A 24 32.52 -2.34 -11.12
CA ASP A 24 33.78 -3.11 -11.04
C ASP A 24 34.20 -3.78 -12.38
N ALA A 25 33.33 -3.79 -13.40
CA ALA A 25 33.50 -4.60 -14.61
C ALA A 25 34.47 -3.99 -15.66
N LYS A 26 35.75 -3.83 -15.30
CA LYS A 26 36.84 -3.45 -16.23
C LYS A 26 38.06 -4.37 -16.14
N ASN A 27 37.86 -5.67 -16.42
CA ASN A 27 38.83 -6.56 -17.09
C ASN A 27 38.18 -7.94 -17.40
N GLU A 28 37.90 -8.18 -18.68
CA GLU A 28 37.48 -9.47 -19.30
C GLU A 28 38.69 -10.47 -19.39
N PRO A 29 38.52 -11.80 -19.65
CA PRO A 29 37.55 -12.33 -20.61
C PRO A 29 36.78 -13.64 -20.31
N SER A 30 35.50 -13.62 -20.72
CA SER A 30 34.68 -14.67 -21.35
C SER A 30 34.81 -16.15 -20.92
N GLY A 31 33.70 -16.76 -20.46
CA GLY A 31 33.55 -18.22 -20.42
C GLY A 31 32.17 -18.74 -19.97
N SER A 32 31.65 -19.74 -20.69
CA SER A 32 30.42 -20.51 -20.41
C SER A 32 29.07 -19.77 -20.54
N ILE A 33 28.07 -20.51 -21.05
CA ILE A 33 26.65 -20.13 -21.14
C ILE A 33 25.94 -20.78 -19.95
N ASP A 34 25.08 -20.04 -19.24
CA ASP A 34 24.09 -20.63 -18.33
C ASP A 34 22.69 -20.07 -18.59
N ILE A 35 21.72 -20.98 -18.74
CA ILE A 35 20.39 -20.70 -19.30
C ILE A 35 19.36 -20.59 -18.16
N MET A 36 19.20 -19.41 -17.53
CA MET A 36 18.08 -19.22 -16.58
C MET A 36 17.63 -17.79 -16.20
N ASN A 37 17.95 -16.72 -16.94
CA ASN A 37 17.69 -15.32 -16.48
C ASN A 37 16.53 -14.55 -17.17
N GLU A 38 15.62 -15.20 -17.90
CA GLU A 38 14.50 -14.53 -18.62
C GLU A 38 13.34 -14.02 -17.73
N ARG A 39 13.62 -13.51 -16.51
CA ARG A 39 12.57 -13.00 -15.59
C ARG A 39 12.93 -11.73 -14.81
N THR A 40 14.08 -11.10 -15.06
CA THR A 40 14.57 -9.96 -14.24
C THR A 40 14.20 -8.56 -14.75
N GLU A 41 13.62 -8.41 -15.94
CA GLU A 41 13.33 -7.09 -16.54
C GLU A 41 11.85 -6.65 -16.51
N ALA A 42 11.14 -7.03 -15.45
CA ALA A 42 9.93 -6.34 -15.02
C ALA A 42 10.18 -5.77 -13.61
N GLY A 43 10.76 -4.57 -13.56
CA GLY A 43 11.13 -3.91 -12.31
C GLY A 43 9.99 -3.93 -11.29
N LYS A 44 10.19 -4.63 -10.17
CA LYS A 44 9.16 -4.87 -9.14
C LYS A 44 8.59 -3.56 -8.63
N LYS A 45 7.32 -3.57 -8.24
CA LYS A 45 6.59 -2.41 -7.71
C LYS A 45 5.86 -2.81 -6.44
N VAL A 46 5.57 -1.83 -5.60
CA VAL A 46 4.63 -2.00 -4.47
C VAL A 46 3.24 -2.21 -5.03
N GLU A 47 2.59 -3.31 -4.64
CA GLU A 47 1.27 -3.70 -5.14
C GLU A 47 0.18 -3.56 -4.07
N PHE A 48 0.51 -3.78 -2.79
CA PHE A 48 -0.40 -3.51 -1.66
C PHE A 48 0.13 -2.34 -0.83
N ALA A 49 -0.78 -1.50 -0.32
CA ALA A 49 -0.47 -0.45 0.65
C ALA A 49 -1.37 -0.56 1.88
N ASP A 50 -0.77 -0.52 3.08
CA ASP A 50 -1.45 -0.54 4.37
C ASP A 50 -1.44 0.89 4.94
N ILE A 51 -2.54 1.60 4.70
CA ILE A 51 -2.70 3.04 4.97
C ILE A 51 -3.05 3.24 6.45
N GLY A 52 -2.07 3.69 7.25
CA GLY A 52 -2.22 3.78 8.70
C GLY A 52 -1.90 2.47 9.42
N CYS A 53 -0.96 1.68 8.89
CA CYS A 53 -0.60 0.32 9.29
C CYS A 53 -0.30 0.08 10.79
N GLY A 54 -0.12 1.14 11.59
CA GLY A 54 0.12 1.03 13.02
C GLY A 54 1.37 0.21 13.32
N TYR A 55 1.24 -0.78 14.20
CA TYR A 55 2.33 -1.70 14.56
C TYR A 55 2.60 -2.80 13.50
N GLY A 56 2.16 -2.60 12.24
CA GLY A 56 2.46 -3.45 11.08
C GLY A 56 1.82 -4.84 11.13
N GLY A 57 0.75 -5.01 11.92
CA GLY A 57 0.16 -6.34 12.20
C GLY A 57 -0.32 -7.07 10.94
N LEU A 58 -0.99 -6.36 10.04
CA LEU A 58 -1.49 -6.89 8.77
C LEU A 58 -0.32 -7.26 7.84
N LEU A 59 0.62 -6.35 7.64
CA LEU A 59 1.82 -6.54 6.83
C LEU A 59 2.62 -7.80 7.22
N ILE A 60 2.85 -8.01 8.52
CA ILE A 60 3.57 -9.20 9.02
C ILE A 60 2.76 -10.49 8.86
N ALA A 61 1.42 -10.43 8.85
CA ALA A 61 0.57 -11.59 8.57
C ALA A 61 0.50 -11.92 7.07
N LEU A 62 0.53 -10.91 6.18
CA LEU A 62 0.48 -11.09 4.73
C LEU A 62 1.83 -11.47 4.11
N ALA A 63 2.96 -11.04 4.71
CA ALA A 63 4.30 -11.23 4.14
C ALA A 63 4.63 -12.70 3.74
N PRO A 64 4.33 -13.73 4.55
CA PRO A 64 4.56 -15.13 4.16
C PRO A 64 3.55 -15.68 3.15
N LEU A 65 2.36 -15.08 3.04
CA LEU A 65 1.29 -15.52 2.15
C LEU A 65 1.47 -15.02 0.71
N PHE A 66 2.08 -13.83 0.54
CA PHE A 66 2.33 -13.21 -0.76
C PHE A 66 3.84 -12.90 -0.93
N PRO A 67 4.73 -13.92 -0.90
CA PRO A 67 6.18 -13.73 -0.84
C PRO A 67 6.79 -13.02 -2.05
N GLN A 68 6.05 -12.88 -3.15
CA GLN A 68 6.47 -12.23 -4.39
C GLN A 68 5.89 -10.81 -4.60
N THR A 69 4.98 -10.38 -3.74
CA THR A 69 4.23 -9.11 -3.83
C THR A 69 4.83 -8.12 -2.83
N LEU A 70 5.23 -6.93 -3.29
CA LEU A 70 5.83 -5.92 -2.40
C LEU A 70 4.74 -5.13 -1.67
N MET A 71 4.89 -4.96 -0.35
CA MET A 71 3.85 -4.43 0.55
C MET A 71 4.29 -3.21 1.35
N LEU A 72 3.66 -2.08 1.01
CA LEU A 72 3.80 -0.72 1.54
C LEU A 72 3.11 -0.43 2.88
N GLY A 73 3.77 -0.55 4.02
CA GLY A 73 3.31 0.09 5.26
C GLY A 73 3.43 1.61 5.23
N MET A 74 2.35 2.34 5.54
CA MET A 74 2.36 3.79 5.71
C MET A 74 1.89 4.20 7.11
N GLU A 75 2.68 4.98 7.84
CA GLU A 75 2.37 5.45 9.20
C GLU A 75 2.88 6.88 9.41
N ILE A 76 2.16 7.68 10.20
CA ILE A 76 2.49 9.10 10.43
C ILE A 76 3.33 9.30 11.72
N ARG A 77 3.19 8.39 12.70
CA ARG A 77 3.78 8.44 14.04
C ARG A 77 5.19 7.85 14.05
N VAL A 78 6.19 8.72 14.21
CA VAL A 78 7.65 8.38 14.20
C VAL A 78 8.01 7.16 15.06
N LYS A 79 7.51 7.09 16.31
CA LYS A 79 7.84 6.00 17.23
C LYS A 79 7.20 4.66 16.85
N VAL A 80 6.09 4.69 16.11
CA VAL A 80 5.39 3.49 15.65
C VAL A 80 6.05 2.98 14.37
N GLU A 81 6.39 3.89 13.45
CA GLU A 81 7.10 3.52 12.22
C GLU A 81 8.50 2.95 12.50
N ALA A 82 9.32 3.63 13.31
CA ALA A 82 10.64 3.10 13.69
C ALA A 82 10.56 1.74 14.42
N TYR A 83 9.50 1.49 15.21
CA TYR A 83 9.27 0.16 15.81
C TYR A 83 8.99 -0.91 14.74
N VAL A 84 8.20 -0.60 13.71
CA VAL A 84 7.87 -1.56 12.65
C VAL A 84 9.07 -1.81 11.75
N ASP A 85 9.88 -0.79 11.45
CA ASP A 85 11.12 -0.93 10.68
C ASP A 85 12.11 -1.88 11.39
N GLU A 86 12.40 -1.65 12.67
CA GLU A 86 13.24 -2.56 13.48
C GLU A 86 12.63 -3.97 13.62
N ARG A 87 11.30 -4.07 13.75
CA ARG A 87 10.59 -5.36 13.76
C ARG A 87 10.76 -6.12 12.43
N ILE A 88 10.70 -5.43 11.29
CA ILE A 88 10.92 -6.02 9.96
C ILE A 88 12.39 -6.47 9.82
N LYS A 89 13.36 -5.64 10.22
CA LYS A 89 14.80 -6.02 10.21
C LYS A 89 15.05 -7.27 11.05
N ALA A 90 14.55 -7.30 12.28
CA ALA A 90 14.68 -8.46 13.17
C ALA A 90 14.05 -9.73 12.57
N LEU A 91 12.87 -9.62 11.95
CA LEU A 91 12.22 -10.75 11.27
C LEU A 91 13.01 -11.24 10.05
N ARG A 92 13.58 -10.35 9.23
CA ARG A 92 14.44 -10.71 8.09
C ARG A 92 15.73 -11.43 8.53
N ILE A 93 16.26 -11.10 9.71
CA ILE A 93 17.46 -11.74 10.30
C ILE A 93 17.10 -13.11 10.91
N HIS A 94 16.06 -13.18 11.72
CA HIS A 94 15.66 -14.42 12.42
C HIS A 94 14.95 -15.44 11.53
N GLN A 95 14.41 -15.01 10.38
CA GLN A 95 13.76 -15.88 9.40
C GLN A 95 14.30 -15.59 7.99
N PRO A 96 15.52 -16.07 7.65
CA PRO A 96 16.16 -15.82 6.36
C PRO A 96 15.25 -16.18 5.17
N GLY A 97 15.27 -15.35 4.13
CA GLY A 97 14.41 -15.48 2.95
C GLY A 97 12.95 -15.01 3.15
N GLN A 98 12.44 -14.96 4.38
CA GLN A 98 11.12 -14.40 4.67
C GLN A 98 11.19 -12.87 4.92
N TYR A 99 10.03 -12.22 4.88
CA TYR A 99 9.84 -10.78 5.17
C TYR A 99 10.66 -9.79 4.32
N GLN A 100 11.25 -10.26 3.22
CA GLN A 100 12.01 -9.42 2.28
C GLN A 100 11.10 -8.51 1.43
N ASN A 101 9.81 -8.88 1.34
CA ASN A 101 8.76 -8.28 0.53
C ASN A 101 7.91 -7.21 1.26
N VAL A 102 8.16 -6.98 2.55
CA VAL A 102 7.43 -6.02 3.39
C VAL A 102 8.35 -4.89 3.85
N SER A 103 7.87 -3.65 3.80
CA SER A 103 8.58 -2.48 4.33
C SER A 103 7.61 -1.43 4.87
N ILE A 104 8.14 -0.36 5.47
CA ILE A 104 7.37 0.79 5.97
C ILE A 104 8.03 2.11 5.55
N ILE A 105 7.21 3.15 5.37
CA ILE A 105 7.65 4.55 5.25
C ILE A 105 6.83 5.42 6.22
N ARG A 106 7.51 6.31 6.93
CA ARG A 106 6.84 7.43 7.60
C ARG A 106 6.27 8.43 6.61
N MET A 107 4.94 8.47 6.47
CA MET A 107 4.25 9.52 5.71
C MET A 107 2.84 9.80 6.24
N ASN A 108 2.35 11.02 5.97
CA ASN A 108 0.92 11.30 6.03
C ASN A 108 0.31 10.99 4.66
N ALA A 109 -0.36 9.84 4.53
CA ALA A 109 -1.00 9.41 3.29
C ALA A 109 -1.93 10.50 2.72
N MET A 110 -2.83 11.05 3.56
CA MET A 110 -3.81 12.09 3.21
C MET A 110 -3.21 13.47 2.85
N LYS A 111 -1.88 13.62 2.87
CA LYS A 111 -1.18 14.84 2.41
C LYS A 111 -0.18 14.55 1.28
N PHE A 112 0.27 13.30 1.14
CA PHE A 112 1.41 12.98 0.28
C PHE A 112 1.13 11.93 -0.79
N LEU A 113 -0.06 11.30 -0.86
CA LEU A 113 -0.47 10.53 -2.06
C LEU A 113 -0.30 11.37 -3.35
N PRO A 114 -0.73 12.65 -3.41
CA PRO A 114 -0.51 13.50 -4.58
C PRO A 114 0.95 13.86 -4.87
N ASN A 115 1.85 13.75 -3.88
CA ASN A 115 3.30 13.91 -4.09
C ASN A 115 3.97 12.64 -4.64
N PHE A 116 3.18 11.60 -4.89
CA PHE A 116 3.53 10.51 -5.80
C PHE A 116 2.71 10.55 -7.09
N PHE A 117 1.50 11.13 -7.16
CA PHE A 117 0.60 10.93 -8.31
C PHE A 117 -0.25 12.16 -8.70
N GLU A 118 -0.49 12.37 -10.00
CA GLU A 118 -1.07 13.63 -10.50
C GLU A 118 -2.60 13.77 -10.37
N LYS A 119 -3.03 14.86 -9.71
CA LYS A 119 -4.35 15.52 -9.77
C LYS A 119 -5.61 14.64 -9.60
N ALA A 120 -6.14 14.64 -8.37
CA ALA A 120 -7.59 14.69 -8.14
C ALA A 120 -7.92 15.48 -6.85
N GLN A 121 -9.19 15.83 -6.62
CA GLN A 121 -9.59 16.79 -5.57
C GLN A 121 -10.14 16.15 -4.26
N THR A 122 -10.22 14.83 -4.17
CA THR A 122 -10.73 14.13 -2.98
C THR A 122 -9.97 12.81 -2.73
N LEU A 123 -9.95 12.36 -1.48
CA LEU A 123 -9.23 11.15 -1.05
C LEU A 123 -9.68 9.88 -1.80
N LEU A 124 -10.96 9.77 -2.13
CA LEU A 124 -11.49 8.67 -2.96
C LEU A 124 -10.93 8.69 -4.39
N ALA A 125 -10.72 9.88 -4.96
CA ALA A 125 -10.14 10.00 -6.30
C ALA A 125 -8.62 9.79 -6.29
N GLU A 126 -7.92 10.12 -5.20
CA GLU A 126 -6.53 9.70 -4.97
C GLU A 126 -6.41 8.16 -4.90
N TYR A 127 -7.28 7.49 -4.13
CA TYR A 127 -7.33 6.02 -4.09
C TYR A 127 -7.69 5.42 -5.45
N ALA A 128 -8.67 5.98 -6.16
CA ALA A 128 -9.02 5.54 -7.50
C ALA A 128 -7.83 5.68 -8.47
N TYR A 129 -7.11 6.81 -8.46
CA TYR A 129 -5.94 7.00 -9.32
C TYR A 129 -4.93 5.86 -9.15
N VAL A 130 -4.51 5.56 -7.92
CA VAL A 130 -3.42 4.61 -7.64
C VAL A 130 -3.80 3.13 -7.83
N LEU A 131 -5.08 2.77 -7.79
CA LEU A 131 -5.50 1.38 -7.53
C LEU A 131 -5.43 0.39 -8.71
N ARG A 132 -5.26 0.85 -9.97
CA ARG A 132 -5.59 0.14 -11.23
C ARG A 132 -7.04 -0.35 -11.33
N VAL A 133 -7.56 -0.50 -12.55
CA VAL A 133 -8.88 -1.14 -12.77
C VAL A 133 -8.82 -2.59 -12.29
N GLY A 134 -9.87 -3.04 -11.58
CA GLY A 134 -9.90 -4.32 -10.88
C GLY A 134 -9.09 -4.37 -9.57
N GLY A 135 -8.45 -3.26 -9.15
CA GLY A 135 -7.83 -3.13 -7.83
C GLY A 135 -8.86 -3.13 -6.69
N ILE A 136 -8.43 -3.53 -5.49
CA ILE A 136 -9.32 -3.72 -4.34
C ILE A 136 -8.93 -2.79 -3.19
N LEU A 137 -9.90 -2.06 -2.65
CA LEU A 137 -9.79 -1.28 -1.41
C LEU A 137 -10.53 -2.03 -0.28
N TYR A 138 -9.78 -2.44 0.74
CA TYR A 138 -10.34 -2.98 1.98
C TYR A 138 -10.44 -1.89 3.05
N THR A 139 -11.56 -1.81 3.76
CA THR A 139 -11.70 -0.89 4.91
C THR A 139 -12.32 -1.64 6.09
N ILE A 140 -11.79 -1.42 7.30
CA ILE A 140 -12.28 -2.05 8.53
C ILE A 140 -12.33 -1.05 9.67
N THR A 141 -13.43 -1.06 10.43
CA THR A 141 -13.64 -0.18 11.59
C THR A 141 -14.57 -0.84 12.61
N ASP A 142 -14.49 -0.42 13.87
CA ASP A 142 -15.46 -0.70 14.94
C ASP A 142 -16.55 0.39 15.06
N VAL A 143 -16.40 1.51 14.35
CA VAL A 143 -17.37 2.61 14.30
C VAL A 143 -18.35 2.38 13.16
N LYS A 144 -19.57 1.93 13.48
CA LYS A 144 -20.65 1.66 12.52
C LYS A 144 -20.89 2.82 11.56
N ASP A 145 -21.04 4.02 12.11
CA ASP A 145 -21.33 5.27 11.39
C ASP A 145 -20.22 5.62 10.37
N LEU A 146 -18.97 5.24 10.66
CA LEU A 146 -17.83 5.43 9.75
C LEU A 146 -17.85 4.42 8.60
N HIS A 147 -18.21 3.16 8.88
CA HIS A 147 -18.39 2.15 7.83
C HIS A 147 -19.53 2.54 6.87
N GLU A 148 -20.66 3.01 7.42
CA GLU A 148 -21.79 3.47 6.62
C GLU A 148 -21.46 4.73 5.80
N TRP A 149 -20.69 5.68 6.37
CA TRP A 149 -20.17 6.83 5.62
C TRP A 149 -19.21 6.42 4.48
N MET A 150 -18.33 5.43 4.70
CA MET A 150 -17.44 4.93 3.63
C MET A 150 -18.20 4.21 2.51
N ALA A 151 -19.42 3.71 2.78
CA ALA A 151 -20.20 2.91 1.84
C ALA A 151 -21.21 3.71 1.00
N ALA A 152 -21.58 4.94 1.41
CA ALA A 152 -22.60 5.73 0.72
C ALA A 152 -22.43 7.26 0.88
N ASP A 153 -22.17 7.94 -0.24
CA ASP A 153 -22.35 9.39 -0.43
C ASP A 153 -22.85 9.57 -1.88
N PRO A 154 -24.11 10.01 -2.08
CA PRO A 154 -24.46 11.40 -1.86
C PRO A 154 -25.38 11.63 -0.65
N VAL A 155 -25.12 12.68 0.14
CA VAL A 155 -26.08 13.29 1.10
C VAL A 155 -26.46 12.32 2.25
N VAL A 156 -25.59 12.02 3.22
CA VAL A 156 -24.77 12.89 4.09
C VAL A 156 -25.57 13.99 4.84
N THR A 157 -26.34 14.85 4.16
CA THR A 157 -27.02 15.98 4.83
C THR A 157 -28.01 15.54 5.91
N HIS A 158 -28.72 14.41 5.72
CA HIS A 158 -29.66 13.90 6.72
C HIS A 158 -28.98 13.28 7.96
N VAL A 159 -27.79 12.70 7.80
CA VAL A 159 -27.01 12.10 8.90
C VAL A 159 -26.53 13.18 9.89
N ARG A 160 -26.31 14.39 9.38
CA ARG A 160 -25.60 15.47 10.07
C ARG A 160 -26.48 16.38 10.94
N GLU A 161 -27.82 16.32 10.80
CA GLU A 161 -28.71 17.39 11.30
C GLU A 161 -29.91 16.91 12.16
N ALA A 162 -30.07 15.59 12.38
CA ALA A 162 -31.22 14.99 13.09
C ALA A 162 -30.88 14.27 14.43
N THR A 163 -29.62 14.32 14.89
CA THR A 163 -29.03 13.21 15.67
C THR A 163 -28.61 13.55 17.10
N GLU A 164 -29.55 13.47 18.06
CA GLU A 164 -29.20 13.07 19.44
C GLU A 164 -28.75 11.60 19.49
N GLU A 165 -29.34 10.74 18.65
CA GLU A 165 -29.11 9.28 18.71
C GLU A 165 -27.69 8.89 18.23
N GLY A 166 -27.07 9.66 17.33
CA GLY A 166 -25.65 9.49 16.99
C GLY A 166 -24.73 9.70 18.20
N LYS A 167 -25.16 10.50 19.18
CA LYS A 167 -24.45 10.74 20.45
C LYS A 167 -24.60 9.58 21.46
N LYS A 168 -25.34 8.52 21.10
CA LYS A 168 -25.82 7.47 22.03
C LYS A 168 -25.27 6.07 21.75
N VAL A 169 -24.83 5.79 20.51
CA VAL A 169 -24.33 4.48 20.03
C VAL A 169 -23.06 4.01 20.78
N ALA A 170 -22.31 4.94 21.38
CA ALA A 170 -21.02 4.74 22.04
C ALA A 170 -21.04 3.96 23.38
N ARG A 171 -21.70 2.78 23.46
CA ARG A 171 -21.83 2.02 24.72
C ARG A 171 -21.65 0.49 24.71
N ASN A 172 -21.97 -0.24 23.63
CA ASN A 172 -22.17 -1.70 23.72
C ASN A 172 -21.12 -2.53 22.94
N GLN A 173 -20.05 -2.96 23.65
CA GLN A 173 -19.11 -4.04 23.30
C GLN A 173 -18.87 -4.30 21.79
N GLY A 174 -17.84 -3.65 21.24
CA GLY A 174 -17.67 -3.37 19.81
C GLY A 174 -17.78 -4.55 18.83
N GLN A 175 -18.67 -4.37 17.85
CA GLN A 175 -18.70 -5.13 16.59
C GLN A 175 -17.64 -4.60 15.63
N LYS A 176 -17.26 -5.40 14.62
CA LYS A 176 -16.34 -4.98 13.54
C LYS A 176 -17.08 -4.98 12.20
N TYR A 177 -16.89 -3.92 11.44
CA TYR A 177 -17.49 -3.67 10.14
C TYR A 177 -16.40 -3.68 9.07
N LEU A 178 -16.53 -4.56 8.08
CA LEU A 178 -15.59 -4.73 6.96
C LEU A 178 -16.31 -4.32 5.68
N ALA A 179 -15.68 -3.49 4.86
CA ALA A 179 -16.10 -3.23 3.49
C ALA A 179 -14.97 -3.55 2.50
N CYS A 180 -15.35 -3.82 1.25
CA CYS A 180 -14.48 -4.20 0.16
C CYS A 180 -15.01 -3.57 -1.12
N TYR A 181 -14.20 -2.73 -1.77
CA TYR A 181 -14.57 -1.99 -2.98
C TYR A 181 -13.63 -2.36 -4.12
N TYR A 182 -14.15 -2.48 -5.34
CA TYR A 182 -13.35 -2.68 -6.55
C TYR A 182 -13.27 -1.36 -7.33
N ARG A 183 -12.08 -0.99 -7.81
CA ARG A 183 -11.99 0.09 -8.81
C ARG A 183 -12.55 -0.40 -10.14
N VAL A 184 -13.63 0.23 -10.57
CA VAL A 184 -14.13 0.15 -11.95
C VAL A 184 -13.35 1.10 -12.88
N GLU A 185 -13.53 0.90 -14.18
CA GLU A 185 -13.15 1.82 -15.24
C GLU A 185 -14.15 2.99 -15.34
N ASP A 186 -13.79 4.12 -15.95
CA ASP A 186 -14.75 5.21 -16.15
C ASP A 186 -15.71 4.86 -17.32
N PRO A 187 -17.04 4.87 -17.11
CA PRO A 187 -18.01 4.59 -18.17
C PRO A 187 -17.94 5.53 -19.40
N GLN A 188 -17.27 6.67 -19.29
CA GLN A 188 -17.04 7.60 -20.40
C GLN A 188 -15.82 7.18 -21.23
N GLU A 189 -14.74 6.72 -20.58
CA GLU A 189 -13.54 6.18 -21.27
C GLU A 189 -13.89 4.91 -22.08
N GLN A 190 -14.85 4.11 -21.58
CA GLN A 190 -15.39 2.94 -22.29
C GLN A 190 -16.09 3.28 -23.61
N GLN A 191 -16.70 4.48 -23.73
CA GLN A 191 -17.37 4.91 -24.97
C GLN A 191 -16.39 5.48 -26.01
N THR A 192 -15.15 5.80 -25.63
CA THR A 192 -14.11 6.30 -26.53
C THR A 192 -13.19 5.23 -27.12
N ASN A 193 -13.30 3.98 -26.65
CA ASN A 193 -12.45 2.85 -27.04
C ASN A 193 -13.22 1.71 -27.73
N ALA A 194 -14.43 1.98 -28.24
CA ALA A 194 -15.36 1.01 -28.83
C ALA A 194 -15.74 1.35 -30.28
#